data_AF-A0A920MSD9-F1
#
_entry.id   AF-A0A920MSD9-F1
#
_cell.length_a   1.000
_cell.length_b   1.000
_cell.length_c   1.000
_cell.angle_alpha   90.00
_cell.angle_beta   90.00
_cell.angle_gamma   90.00
#
_symmetry.space_group_name_H-M   'P 1'
#
loop_
_entity.id
_entity.type
_entity.pdbx_description
1 polymer ?
#
loop_
_entity_poly.entity_id
_entity_poly.type
_entity_poly.pdbx_seq_one_letter_code
_entity_poly.pdbx_strand_id
1 'polypeptide(L)'
;MPAFFFWRVVPFMDGLKKFLPELRLLTKIAPNLSGQSIDELWDFIEPESIDYGLMEKASNIYVVSGEFSWNDIGSGMHYMNIKPFKNGIKFKRGGRGS
;
A
#
# COMPACT_ATOMS: atom_id res chain seq x y z
N MET A 1 11.75 -0.64 -3.66
CA MET A 1 11.30 -1.97 -3.19
C MET A 1 9.90 -2.16 -3.73
N PRO A 2 9.53 -3.32 -4.31
CA PRO A 2 8.13 -3.60 -4.59
C PRO A 2 7.34 -3.52 -3.29
N ALA A 3 6.35 -2.64 -3.23
CA ALA A 3 5.44 -2.56 -2.10
C ALA A 3 4.07 -3.10 -2.55
N PHE A 4 3.90 -4.42 -2.42
CA PHE A 4 2.58 -5.04 -2.55
C PHE A 4 1.92 -5.08 -1.18
N PHE A 5 0.67 -4.66 -1.14
CA PHE A 5 -0.14 -4.68 0.06
C PHE A 5 -1.42 -5.43 -0.15
N PHE A 6 -1.78 -6.23 0.86
CA PHE A 6 -3.06 -6.91 0.94
C PHE A 6 -3.65 -6.64 2.32
N TRP A 7 -4.92 -6.28 2.36
CA TRP A 7 -5.58 -5.95 3.61
C TRP A 7 -7.04 -6.39 3.61
N ARG A 8 -7.56 -6.60 4.82
CA ARG A 8 -9.02 -6.62 5.04
C ARG A 8 -9.50 -5.17 5.09
N VAL A 9 -10.62 -4.89 4.43
CA VAL A 9 -11.18 -3.53 4.31
C VAL A 9 -11.41 -2.88 5.68
N VAL A 10 -12.05 -3.58 6.63
CA VAL A 10 -12.39 -3.01 7.94
C VAL A 10 -11.16 -2.52 8.72
N PRO A 11 -10.15 -3.37 9.04
CA PRO A 11 -8.97 -2.89 9.77
C PRO A 11 -8.13 -1.88 8.99
N PHE A 12 -8.15 -1.92 7.66
CA PHE A 12 -7.50 -0.89 6.84
C PHE A 12 -8.18 0.47 7.04
N MET A 13 -9.50 0.53 6.90
CA MET A 13 -10.29 1.74 7.10
C MET A 13 -10.17 2.30 8.52
N ASP A 14 -10.12 1.42 9.54
CA ASP A 14 -9.91 1.85 10.93
C ASP A 14 -8.48 2.38 11.15
N GLY A 15 -7.49 1.80 10.49
CA GLY A 15 -6.13 2.32 10.44
C GLY A 15 -6.05 3.71 9.82
N LEU A 16 -6.69 3.92 8.66
CA LEU A 16 -6.77 5.24 8.02
C LEU A 16 -7.44 6.27 8.94
N LYS A 17 -8.60 5.96 9.53
CA LYS A 17 -9.27 6.89 10.47
C LYS A 17 -8.39 7.28 11.66
N LYS A 18 -7.54 6.35 12.13
CA LYS A 18 -6.67 6.56 13.29
C LYS A 18 -5.41 7.36 12.94
N PHE A 19 -4.78 7.06 11.81
CA PHE A 19 -3.44 7.55 11.49
C PHE A 19 -3.40 8.60 10.37
N LEU A 20 -4.48 8.70 9.59
CA LEU A 20 -4.69 9.62 8.46
C LEU A 20 -6.15 10.17 8.49
N PRO A 21 -6.56 10.85 9.57
CA PRO A 21 -7.94 11.30 9.76
C PRO A 21 -8.44 12.27 8.68
N GLU A 22 -7.54 13.01 8.02
CA GLU A 22 -7.82 13.88 6.87
C GLU A 22 -8.40 13.11 5.67
N LEU A 23 -8.02 11.84 5.49
CA LEU A 23 -8.57 10.96 4.46
C LEU A 23 -10.04 10.58 4.69
N ARG A 24 -10.66 11.03 5.79
CA ARG A 24 -12.11 10.87 5.99
C ARG A 24 -12.92 11.54 4.87
N LEU A 25 -12.35 12.55 4.18
CA LEU A 25 -12.95 13.17 3.00
C LEU A 25 -13.18 12.18 1.83
N LEU A 26 -12.42 11.09 1.75
CA LEU A 26 -12.63 10.03 0.75
C LEU A 26 -14.05 9.44 0.81
N THR A 27 -14.69 9.43 1.99
CA THR A 27 -16.08 8.97 2.13
C THR A 27 -17.09 9.89 1.45
N LYS A 28 -16.75 11.17 1.24
CA LYS A 28 -17.55 12.13 0.47
C LYS A 28 -17.25 12.07 -1.02
N ILE A 29 -16.05 11.63 -1.39
CA ILE A 29 -15.62 11.43 -2.78
C ILE A 29 -16.25 10.16 -3.36
N ALA A 30 -16.33 9.07 -2.57
CA ALA A 30 -16.77 7.75 -3.05
C ALA A 30 -18.11 7.73 -3.81
N PRO A 31 -19.17 8.45 -3.40
CA PRO A 31 -20.44 8.51 -4.14
C PRO A 31 -20.34 9.25 -5.48
N ASN A 32 -19.37 10.16 -5.64
CA ASN A 32 -19.19 11.00 -6.82
C ASN A 32 -18.31 10.35 -7.89
N LEU A 33 -17.68 9.21 -7.58
CA LEU A 33 -16.85 8.44 -8.52
C LEU A 33 -17.62 7.95 -9.77
N SER A 34 -18.95 8.04 -9.77
CA SER A 34 -19.80 7.70 -10.93
C SER A 34 -19.90 8.80 -12.00
N GLY A 35 -18.99 9.79 -12.00
CA GLY A 35 -18.85 10.77 -13.10
C GLY A 35 -19.02 12.23 -12.71
N GLN A 36 -19.09 12.56 -11.42
CA GLN A 36 -19.02 13.95 -10.95
C GLN A 36 -17.55 14.34 -10.70
N SER A 37 -17.19 15.60 -10.95
CA SER A 37 -15.86 16.09 -10.59
C SER A 37 -15.67 16.02 -9.07
N ILE A 38 -14.47 15.65 -8.66
CA ILE A 38 -14.04 15.58 -7.26
C ILE A 38 -12.90 16.55 -6.98
N ASP A 39 -12.55 17.43 -7.93
CA ASP A 39 -11.33 18.25 -7.90
C ASP A 39 -11.28 19.13 -6.65
N GLU A 40 -12.39 19.81 -6.34
CA GLU A 40 -12.49 20.65 -5.14
C GLU A 40 -12.26 19.86 -3.85
N LEU A 41 -12.72 18.60 -3.77
CA LEU A 41 -12.52 17.74 -2.60
C LEU A 41 -11.11 17.13 -2.58
N TRP A 42 -10.56 16.87 -3.76
CA TRP A 42 -9.23 16.30 -3.94
C TRP A 42 -8.13 17.28 -3.53
N ASP A 43 -8.30 18.57 -3.81
CA ASP A 43 -7.35 19.62 -3.44
C ASP A 43 -7.18 19.81 -1.92
N PHE A 44 -8.14 19.34 -1.11
CA PHE A 44 -8.04 19.33 0.35
C PHE A 44 -7.32 18.10 0.91
N ILE A 45 -6.92 17.14 0.06
CA ILE A 45 -6.19 15.93 0.48
C ILE A 45 -4.70 16.21 0.37
N GLU A 46 -4.01 16.22 1.51
CA GLU A 46 -2.55 16.27 1.52
C GLU A 46 -1.97 14.93 1.00
N PRO A 47 -1.07 14.96 -0.01
CA PRO A 47 -0.44 13.75 -0.50
C PRO A 47 0.40 13.07 0.57
N GLU A 48 0.13 11.79 0.82
CA GLU A 48 0.87 10.98 1.78
C GLU A 48 1.02 9.55 1.26
N SER A 49 2.18 8.94 1.49
CA SER A 49 2.44 7.55 1.14
C SER A 49 1.77 6.61 2.14
N ILE A 50 1.26 5.47 1.67
CA ILE A 50 0.68 4.46 2.57
C ILE A 50 1.74 3.85 3.49
N ASP A 51 2.98 3.72 3.02
CA ASP A 51 4.12 3.26 3.82
C ASP A 51 4.31 4.11 5.09
N TYR A 52 4.46 5.42 4.93
CA TYR A 52 4.68 6.34 6.05
C TYR A 52 3.39 6.65 6.83
N GLY A 53 2.31 6.93 6.09
CA GLY A 53 1.04 7.36 6.65
C GLY A 53 0.36 6.29 7.51
N LEU A 54 0.51 5.00 7.14
CA LEU A 54 -0.17 3.88 7.77
C LEU A 54 0.78 2.76 8.21
N MET A 55 1.65 2.27 7.33
CA MET A 55 2.39 1.03 7.57
C MET A 55 3.45 1.15 8.67
N GLU A 56 4.11 2.29 8.85
CA GLU A 56 5.06 2.45 9.95
C GLU A 56 4.37 2.48 11.34
N LYS A 57 3.09 2.87 11.37
CA LYS A 57 2.32 3.10 12.60
C LYS A 57 1.44 1.91 13.00
N ALA A 58 1.06 1.06 12.03
CA ALA A 58 0.19 -0.08 12.27
C ALA A 58 0.90 -1.22 13.03
N SER A 59 0.21 -1.84 13.99
CA SER A 59 0.77 -2.93 14.80
C SER A 59 0.43 -4.34 14.28
N ASN A 60 -0.42 -4.44 13.27
CA ASN A 60 -1.00 -5.68 12.75
C ASN A 60 -0.46 -6.04 11.35
N ILE A 61 0.85 -5.95 11.18
CA ILE A 61 1.52 -6.13 9.88
C ILE A 61 2.13 -7.53 9.81
N TYR A 62 1.96 -8.16 8.66
CA TYR A 62 2.53 -9.46 8.34
C TYR A 62 3.23 -9.38 6.99
N VAL A 63 4.40 -10.01 6.88
CA VAL A 63 5.19 -10.02 5.63
C VAL A 63 5.21 -11.43 5.09
N VAL A 64 4.86 -11.56 3.81
CA VAL A 64 4.96 -12.82 3.07
C VAL A 64 6.15 -12.72 2.14
N SER A 65 7.13 -13.62 2.31
CA SER A 65 8.24 -13.72 1.38
C SER A 65 7.75 -14.42 0.11
N GLY A 66 7.62 -13.65 -0.97
CA GLY A 66 7.40 -14.18 -2.30
C GLY A 66 8.73 -14.62 -2.90
N GLU A 67 8.91 -15.92 -3.16
CA GLU A 67 10.03 -16.38 -3.97
C GLU A 67 9.63 -16.25 -5.44
N PHE A 68 9.55 -15.01 -5.93
CA PHE A 68 9.32 -14.72 -7.34
C PHE A 68 10.20 -13.61 -7.89
N SER A 69 10.62 -13.79 -9.14
CA SER A 69 11.38 -12.79 -9.87
C SER A 69 10.45 -11.61 -10.14
N TRP A 70 10.66 -10.51 -9.42
CA TRP A 70 9.98 -9.25 -9.66
C TRP A 70 11.01 -8.18 -9.95
N ASN A 71 10.72 -7.33 -10.94
CA ASN A 71 11.58 -6.23 -11.33
C ASN A 71 10.71 -4.98 -11.49
N ASP A 72 10.99 -3.94 -10.70
CA ASP A 72 10.42 -2.61 -10.90
C ASP A 72 11.06 -2.06 -12.17
N ILE A 73 10.36 -2.00 -13.29
CA ILE A 73 10.92 -1.43 -14.53
C ILE A 73 10.90 0.10 -14.42
N GLY A 74 11.50 0.64 -13.36
CA GLY A 74 11.53 2.06 -13.01
C GLY A 74 12.90 2.72 -13.16
N SER A 75 13.97 1.95 -13.38
CA SER A 75 15.29 2.50 -13.66
C SER A 75 15.87 1.86 -14.92
N GLY A 76 16.36 2.70 -15.85
CA GLY A 76 16.82 2.29 -17.19
C GLY A 76 17.94 1.22 -17.24
N MET A 77 18.46 0.77 -16.10
CA MET A 77 19.47 -0.28 -15.97
C MET A 77 18.90 -1.71 -15.93
N HIS A 78 17.59 -1.88 -15.83
CA HIS A 78 16.97 -3.21 -15.63
C HIS A 78 16.79 -4.07 -16.89
N TYR A 79 17.05 -3.53 -18.09
CA TYR A 79 16.78 -4.23 -19.36
C TYR A 79 17.67 -5.47 -19.61
N MET A 80 18.80 -5.63 -18.91
CA MET A 80 19.78 -6.69 -19.24
C MET A 80 19.68 -8.00 -18.43
N ASN A 81 18.78 -8.15 -17.46
CA ASN A 81 18.86 -9.24 -16.46
C ASN A 81 17.59 -10.08 -16.22
N ILE A 82 16.71 -10.24 -17.22
CA ILE A 82 15.49 -11.06 -17.05
C ILE A 82 15.83 -12.56 -17.17
N LYS A 83 15.64 -13.34 -16.09
CA LYS A 83 15.74 -14.82 -16.06
C LYS A 83 14.41 -15.48 -15.69
N PRO A 84 14.11 -16.71 -16.19
CA PRO A 84 12.84 -17.40 -15.96
C PRO A 84 12.69 -17.98 -14.55
N PHE A 85 11.44 -18.19 -14.15
CA PHE A 85 10.89 -18.29 -12.78
C PHE A 85 10.79 -19.73 -12.20
N LYS A 86 10.87 -19.89 -10.86
CA LYS A 86 10.50 -21.10 -10.07
C LYS A 86 9.79 -20.70 -8.75
N ASN A 87 8.74 -21.46 -8.39
CA ASN A 87 7.73 -21.16 -7.34
C ASN A 87 8.11 -21.52 -5.89
N GLY A 88 7.66 -20.68 -4.92
CA GLY A 88 7.47 -21.01 -3.49
C GLY A 88 6.99 -19.81 -2.64
N ILE A 89 5.97 -19.96 -1.77
CA ILE A 89 5.56 -18.92 -0.80
C ILE A 89 5.88 -19.41 0.61
N LYS A 90 6.64 -18.62 1.39
CA LYS A 90 6.98 -18.90 2.80
C LYS A 90 6.52 -17.77 3.71
N PHE A 91 5.93 -18.10 4.86
CA PHE A 91 5.43 -17.15 5.85
C PHE A 91 6.45 -16.95 6.99
N LYS A 92 6.76 -15.69 7.35
CA LYS A 92 7.54 -15.34 8.55
C LYS A 92 6.82 -14.22 9.32
N ARG A 93 6.68 -14.38 10.64
CA ARG A 93 6.10 -13.36 11.53
C ARG A 93 7.17 -12.34 11.90
N GLY A 94 6.96 -11.07 11.59
CA GLY A 94 7.84 -9.98 12.02
C GLY A 94 7.56 -9.60 13.48
N GLY A 95 8.48 -9.95 14.38
CA GLY A 95 8.48 -9.50 15.78
C GLY A 95 9.79 -8.79 16.10
N ARG A 96 9.70 -7.59 16.69
CA ARG A 96 10.84 -6.80 17.18
C ARG A 96 11.55 -7.59 18.28
N GLY A 97 12.86 -7.81 18.11
CA GLY A 97 13.74 -8.22 19.20
C GLY A 97 13.89 -7.08 20.19
N SER A 98 13.67 -7.38 21.46
CA SER A 98 14.23 -6.68 22.62
C SER A 98 15.69 -7.05 22.80
#